data_AF-A0A0J7IFV5-F1
#
_entry.id   AF-A0A0J7IFV5-F1
#
_cell.length_a   1.000
_cell.length_b   1.000
_cell.length_c   1.000
_cell.angle_alpha   90.00
_cell.angle_beta   90.00
_cell.angle_gamma   90.00
#
_symmetry.space_group_name_H-M   'P 1'
#
loop_
_entity.id
_entity.type
_entity.pdbx_description
1 polymer ?
#
loop_
_entity_poly.entity_id
_entity_poly.type
_entity_poly.pdbx_seq_one_letter_code
_entity_poly.pdbx_strand_id
1 'polypeptide(L)'
;MNIKKTEFPDDSILYAEKKYFDYTDNFTGDIVNGGKNISAREIGRAFFTSSPQWGKKMFAFRNSLVKIFGLKTGTGAKEPLPTDDFPLEVGEQVGIFKIFDKTENEIIMGENDKHLDFRVSLLYHKTQNAVERNALIISTTVKYHNWMGKLYFLPVRPFHQLIVPAMMKKMIEKLES
;
A
#
# COMPACT_ATOMS: atom_id res chain seq x y z
N MET A 1 11.11 -17.22 -0.15
CA MET A 1 10.10 -16.46 -0.90
C MET A 1 10.77 -15.37 -1.72
N ASN A 2 10.47 -15.27 -3.01
CA ASN A 2 11.07 -14.29 -3.92
C ASN A 2 10.05 -13.18 -4.20
N ILE A 3 10.44 -11.92 -3.95
CA ILE A 3 9.62 -10.75 -4.30
C ILE A 3 10.28 -10.08 -5.49
N LYS A 4 9.51 -9.88 -6.55
CA LYS A 4 10.01 -9.33 -7.81
C LYS A 4 9.20 -8.10 -8.21
N LYS A 5 9.81 -7.20 -8.98
CA LYS A 5 9.05 -6.16 -9.66
C LYS A 5 8.15 -6.80 -10.73
N THR A 6 7.01 -6.17 -10.96
CA THR A 6 6.06 -6.57 -11.99
C THR A 6 5.52 -5.35 -12.74
N GLU A 7 4.87 -5.59 -13.86
CA GLU A 7 4.08 -4.57 -14.53
C GLU A 7 2.85 -4.19 -13.69
N PHE A 8 2.27 -3.05 -14.02
CA PHE A 8 1.05 -2.61 -13.36
C PHE A 8 -0.11 -3.54 -13.75
N PRO A 9 -0.77 -4.21 -12.78
CA PRO A 9 -1.80 -5.21 -13.05
C PRO A 9 -2.98 -4.62 -13.83
N ASP A 10 -3.37 -5.27 -14.93
CA ASP A 10 -4.44 -4.83 -15.83
C ASP A 10 -5.85 -5.08 -15.30
N ASP A 11 -5.96 -5.97 -14.32
CA ASP A 11 -7.17 -6.31 -13.59
C ASP A 11 -7.35 -5.53 -12.27
N SER A 12 -6.42 -4.63 -11.94
CA SER A 12 -6.59 -3.70 -10.81
C SER A 12 -7.63 -2.63 -11.11
N ILE A 13 -8.43 -2.25 -10.10
CA ILE A 13 -9.32 -1.08 -10.13
C ILE A 13 -8.58 0.17 -10.62
N LEU A 14 -7.31 0.35 -10.21
CA LEU A 14 -6.51 1.53 -10.55
C LEU A 14 -6.03 1.53 -12.01
N TYR A 15 -6.17 0.42 -12.76
CA TYR A 15 -5.63 0.33 -14.12
C TYR A 15 -6.28 1.34 -15.07
N ALA A 16 -7.59 1.58 -14.92
CA ALA A 16 -8.32 2.56 -15.73
C ALA A 16 -7.75 3.98 -15.60
N GLU A 17 -7.14 4.30 -14.45
CA GLU A 17 -6.55 5.60 -14.15
C GLU A 17 -5.03 5.65 -14.40
N LYS A 18 -4.40 4.54 -14.84
CA LYS A 18 -2.94 4.40 -14.98
C LYS A 18 -2.28 5.56 -15.72
N LYS A 19 -2.93 6.09 -16.75
CA LYS A 19 -2.43 7.21 -17.57
C LYS A 19 -2.31 8.54 -16.82
N TYR A 20 -2.96 8.68 -15.68
CA TYR A 20 -2.95 9.89 -14.86
C TYR A 20 -1.93 9.84 -13.72
N PHE A 21 -1.24 8.72 -13.52
CA PHE A 21 -0.22 8.59 -12.50
C PHE A 21 1.15 9.05 -13.04
N ASP A 22 1.81 9.92 -12.29
CA ASP A 22 3.17 10.36 -12.60
C ASP A 22 4.24 9.34 -12.17
N TYR A 23 3.89 8.45 -11.26
CA TYR A 23 4.75 7.37 -10.78
C TYR A 23 3.93 6.14 -10.42
N THR A 24 4.46 4.96 -10.76
CA THR A 24 3.94 3.67 -10.32
C THR A 24 5.09 2.75 -9.90
N ASP A 25 4.88 1.94 -8.87
CA ASP A 25 5.82 0.90 -8.45
C ASP A 25 5.05 -0.33 -8.00
N ASN A 26 5.38 -1.47 -8.61
CA ASN A 26 4.59 -2.69 -8.46
C ASN A 26 5.51 -3.85 -8.09
N PHE A 27 5.13 -4.58 -7.05
CA PHE A 27 5.83 -5.77 -6.60
C PHE A 27 4.86 -6.94 -6.50
N THR A 28 5.33 -8.11 -6.89
CA THR A 28 4.58 -9.36 -6.78
C THR A 28 5.36 -10.39 -5.97
N GLY A 29 4.64 -11.23 -5.25
CA GLY A 29 5.18 -12.31 -4.45
C GLY A 29 4.17 -13.45 -4.37
N ASP A 30 4.66 -14.66 -4.61
CA ASP A 30 3.85 -15.87 -4.55
C ASP A 30 3.40 -16.15 -3.10
N ILE A 31 2.18 -16.64 -2.96
CA ILE A 31 1.57 -17.11 -1.72
C ILE A 31 1.28 -18.61 -1.84
N VAL A 32 1.76 -19.39 -0.88
CA VAL A 32 1.48 -20.81 -0.73
C VAL A 32 0.53 -21.02 0.45
N ASN A 33 -0.78 -21.06 0.19
CA ASN A 33 -1.80 -21.10 1.24
C ASN A 33 -2.71 -22.34 1.22
N GLY A 34 -2.31 -23.41 0.55
CA GLY A 34 -3.02 -24.70 0.59
C GLY A 34 -4.50 -24.66 0.16
N GLY A 35 -4.92 -23.66 -0.62
CA GLY A 35 -6.30 -23.50 -1.07
C GLY A 35 -7.21 -22.66 -0.16
N LYS A 36 -6.68 -22.06 0.92
CA LYS A 36 -7.42 -21.07 1.71
C LYS A 36 -7.80 -19.87 0.82
N ASN A 37 -9.03 -19.38 0.95
CA ASN A 37 -9.44 -18.15 0.27
C ASN A 37 -8.99 -16.96 1.12
N ILE A 38 -8.11 -16.11 0.57
CA ILE A 38 -7.68 -14.88 1.25
C ILE A 38 -8.55 -13.73 0.75
N SER A 39 -9.22 -13.06 1.66
CA SER A 39 -10.07 -11.89 1.40
C SER A 39 -9.28 -10.58 1.36
N ALA A 40 -9.81 -9.56 0.69
CA ALA A 40 -9.29 -8.18 0.72
C ALA A 40 -9.09 -7.65 2.14
N ARG A 41 -9.97 -8.04 3.09
CA ARG A 41 -9.86 -7.65 4.51
C ARG A 41 -8.62 -8.27 5.17
N GLU A 42 -8.34 -9.55 4.93
CA GLU A 42 -7.15 -10.22 5.46
C GLU A 42 -5.86 -9.63 4.90
N ILE A 43 -5.85 -9.28 3.61
CA ILE A 43 -4.71 -8.62 2.96
C ILE A 43 -4.46 -7.23 3.56
N GLY A 44 -5.53 -6.44 3.74
CA GLY A 44 -5.43 -5.14 4.40
C GLY A 44 -4.93 -5.26 5.84
N ARG A 45 -5.45 -6.22 6.62
CA ARG A 45 -4.96 -6.50 7.97
C ARG A 45 -3.49 -6.91 7.98
N ALA A 46 -3.08 -7.77 7.05
CA ALA A 46 -1.69 -8.16 6.89
C ALA A 46 -0.81 -6.93 6.61
N PHE A 47 -1.24 -6.00 5.75
CA PHE A 47 -0.51 -4.77 5.45
C PHE A 47 -0.27 -3.90 6.67
N PHE A 48 -1.33 -3.54 7.41
CA PHE A 48 -1.22 -2.64 8.56
C PHE A 48 -0.43 -3.26 9.71
N THR A 49 -0.52 -4.58 9.89
CA THR A 49 0.21 -5.29 10.95
C THR A 49 1.62 -5.73 10.54
N SER A 50 1.97 -5.65 9.25
CA SER A 50 3.31 -5.99 8.72
C SER A 50 4.20 -4.77 8.52
N SER A 51 3.65 -3.57 8.68
CA SER A 51 4.40 -2.32 8.70
C SER A 51 5.53 -2.40 9.74
N PRO A 52 6.81 -2.39 9.32
CA PRO A 52 7.90 -2.49 10.27
C PRO A 52 8.03 -1.20 11.11
N GLN A 53 8.79 -1.25 12.21
CA GLN A 53 9.00 -0.09 13.09
C GLN A 53 9.54 1.17 12.39
N TRP A 54 10.10 1.05 11.18
CA TRP A 54 10.51 2.20 10.36
C TRP A 54 9.33 2.99 9.79
N GLY A 55 8.11 2.43 9.69
CA GLY A 55 6.91 3.18 9.29
C GLY A 55 6.70 4.38 10.20
N LYS A 56 6.85 4.19 11.52
CA LYS A 56 6.87 5.27 12.53
C LYS A 56 8.00 6.29 12.29
N LYS A 57 9.18 5.85 11.85
CA LYS A 57 10.31 6.74 11.51
C LYS A 57 10.07 7.52 10.21
N MET A 58 9.43 6.92 9.21
CA MET A 58 9.01 7.59 7.98
C MET A 58 7.91 8.61 8.25
N PHE A 59 6.96 8.29 9.15
CA PHE A 59 5.99 9.28 9.63
C PHE A 59 6.67 10.43 10.37
N ALA A 60 7.66 10.16 11.22
CA ALA A 60 8.43 11.20 11.89
C ALA A 60 9.23 12.06 10.90
N PHE A 61 9.83 11.44 9.88
CA PHE A 61 10.55 12.13 8.81
C PHE A 61 9.62 12.99 7.95
N ARG A 62 8.48 12.43 7.49
CA ARG A 62 7.40 13.18 6.81
C ARG A 62 6.99 14.37 7.68
N ASN A 63 6.70 14.15 8.95
CA ASN A 63 6.29 15.20 9.89
C ASN A 63 7.36 16.29 10.07
N SER A 64 8.64 15.91 10.05
CA SER A 64 9.76 16.85 10.11
C SER A 64 9.85 17.70 8.84
N LEU A 65 9.70 17.09 7.66
CA LEU A 65 9.72 17.79 6.39
C LEU A 65 8.52 18.72 6.22
N VAL A 66 7.29 18.28 6.53
CA VAL A 66 6.08 19.11 6.39
C VAL A 66 5.98 20.24 7.43
N LYS A 67 6.67 20.13 8.59
CA LYS A 67 6.80 21.23 9.57
C LYS A 67 7.56 22.43 9.00
N ILE A 68 8.52 22.21 8.10
CA ILE A 68 9.26 23.28 7.42
C ILE A 68 8.37 24.04 6.42
N PHE A 69 7.30 23.41 5.92
CA PHE A 69 6.42 23.97 4.88
C PHE A 69 5.04 24.44 5.38
N GLY A 70 4.81 24.52 6.69
CA GLY A 70 3.57 25.08 7.26
C GLY A 70 2.29 24.29 6.91
N LEU A 71 2.41 23.02 6.55
CA LEU A 71 1.28 22.17 6.19
C LEU A 71 0.68 21.54 7.46
N LYS A 72 -0.66 21.52 7.54
CA LYS A 72 -1.40 20.85 8.62
C LYS A 72 -0.87 19.42 8.74
N THR A 73 -0.20 19.12 9.85
CA THR A 73 0.16 17.75 10.20
C THR A 73 -1.15 16.96 10.28
N GLY A 74 -1.36 16.00 9.37
CA GLY A 74 -2.58 15.19 9.35
C GLY A 74 -2.88 14.68 10.75
N THR A 75 -4.05 15.05 11.27
CA THR A 75 -4.49 14.75 12.64
C THR A 75 -4.65 13.26 12.92
N GLY A 76 -4.61 12.40 11.89
CA GLY A 76 -4.74 10.94 12.01
C GLY A 76 -3.48 10.18 12.46
N ALA A 77 -2.33 10.84 12.62
CA ALA A 77 -1.08 10.16 13.02
C ALA A 77 -0.94 9.91 14.54
N LYS A 78 -1.91 10.37 15.36
CA LYS A 78 -1.84 10.27 16.83
C LYS A 78 -2.42 8.99 17.39
N GLU A 79 -3.20 8.24 16.62
CA GLU A 79 -3.80 7.00 17.14
C GLU A 79 -2.88 5.80 16.87
N PRO A 80 -2.66 4.94 17.89
CA PRO A 80 -2.01 3.66 17.66
C PRO A 80 -2.74 2.93 16.53
N LEU A 81 -2.00 2.26 15.65
CA LEU A 81 -2.60 1.33 14.69
C LEU A 81 -3.55 0.41 15.48
N PRO A 82 -4.84 0.33 15.10
CA PRO A 82 -5.84 -0.35 15.92
C PRO A 82 -5.46 -1.82 16.15
N THR A 83 -5.74 -2.29 17.35
CA THR A 83 -5.58 -3.70 17.77
C THR A 83 -6.47 -4.58 16.94
N ASP A 84 -5.88 -5.40 16.06
CA ASP A 84 -6.39 -6.55 15.30
C ASP A 84 -7.76 -6.52 14.58
N ASP A 85 -8.68 -5.65 14.98
CA ASP A 85 -10.06 -5.57 14.51
C ASP A 85 -10.41 -4.10 14.21
N PHE A 86 -9.86 -3.60 13.11
CA PHE A 86 -10.29 -2.36 12.50
C PHE A 86 -11.12 -2.67 11.26
N PRO A 87 -12.23 -1.95 11.08
CA PRO A 87 -13.00 -2.07 9.86
C PRO A 87 -12.15 -1.54 8.69
N LEU A 88 -12.31 -2.20 7.55
CA LEU A 88 -11.62 -1.90 6.29
C LEU A 88 -12.68 -1.71 5.22
N GLU A 89 -13.60 -0.79 5.46
CA GLU A 89 -14.69 -0.42 4.55
C GLU A 89 -14.39 0.90 3.86
N VAL A 90 -14.99 1.08 2.68
CA VAL A 90 -14.80 2.28 1.86
C VAL A 90 -15.21 3.54 2.64
N GLY A 91 -14.31 4.52 2.67
CA GLY A 91 -14.49 5.77 3.41
C GLY A 91 -13.82 5.79 4.78
N GLU A 92 -13.46 4.64 5.35
CA GLU A 92 -12.76 4.54 6.63
C GLU A 92 -11.28 4.92 6.51
N GLN A 93 -10.66 5.21 7.64
CA GLN A 93 -9.27 5.66 7.71
C GLN A 93 -8.50 4.92 8.80
N VAL A 94 -7.37 4.32 8.42
CA VAL A 94 -6.44 3.67 9.33
C VAL A 94 -5.09 4.38 9.25
N GLY A 95 -4.78 5.18 10.28
CA GLY A 95 -3.62 6.08 10.26
C GLY A 95 -3.73 7.11 9.14
N ILE A 96 -2.80 7.09 8.17
CA ILE A 96 -2.83 8.00 7.01
C ILE A 96 -3.51 7.41 5.78
N PHE A 97 -4.00 6.17 5.87
CA PHE A 97 -4.55 5.46 4.73
C PHE A 97 -6.06 5.48 4.82
N LYS A 98 -6.69 6.31 4.00
CA LYS A 98 -8.12 6.23 3.72
C LYS A 98 -8.38 5.08 2.74
N ILE A 99 -9.43 4.30 2.98
CA ILE A 99 -9.91 3.27 2.07
C ILE A 99 -10.76 3.94 0.98
N PHE A 100 -10.33 3.82 -0.27
CA PHE A 100 -10.99 4.43 -1.43
C PHE A 100 -11.90 3.46 -2.16
N ASP A 101 -11.50 2.19 -2.26
CA ASP A 101 -12.24 1.16 -2.97
C ASP A 101 -11.86 -0.22 -2.44
N LYS A 102 -12.73 -1.20 -2.64
CA LYS A 102 -12.57 -2.57 -2.17
C LYS A 102 -13.45 -3.54 -2.97
N THR A 103 -12.84 -4.61 -3.42
CA THR A 103 -13.52 -5.79 -4.00
C THR A 103 -13.28 -7.01 -3.08
N GLU A 104 -13.62 -8.21 -3.56
CA GLU A 104 -13.33 -9.45 -2.84
C GLU A 104 -11.82 -9.71 -2.69
N ASN A 105 -11.02 -9.31 -3.69
CA ASN A 105 -9.60 -9.64 -3.81
C ASN A 105 -8.67 -8.41 -3.91
N GLU A 106 -9.22 -7.20 -3.94
CA GLU A 106 -8.44 -5.96 -3.99
C GLU A 106 -8.91 -4.97 -2.92
N ILE A 107 -7.96 -4.27 -2.31
CA ILE A 107 -8.25 -3.08 -1.49
C ILE A 107 -7.38 -1.92 -1.95
N ILE A 108 -8.02 -0.77 -2.20
CA ILE A 108 -7.39 0.47 -2.59
C ILE A 108 -7.40 1.40 -1.39
N MET A 109 -6.21 1.83 -0.98
CA MET A 109 -6.06 2.78 0.10
C MET A 109 -5.02 3.85 -0.23
N GLY A 110 -5.08 4.99 0.44
CA GLY A 110 -4.14 6.06 0.17
C GLY A 110 -4.50 7.36 0.86
N GLU A 111 -4.01 8.47 0.34
CA GLU A 111 -4.34 9.80 0.84
C GLU A 111 -4.39 10.79 -0.32
N ASN A 112 -5.22 11.83 -0.17
CA ASN A 112 -5.15 13.03 -0.98
C ASN A 112 -4.48 14.15 -0.20
N ASP A 113 -3.30 14.59 -0.64
CA ASP A 113 -2.55 15.67 0.00
C ASP A 113 -2.39 16.87 -0.97
N LYS A 114 -2.03 18.03 -0.44
CA LYS A 114 -1.97 19.26 -1.23
C LYS A 114 -0.91 19.23 -2.33
N HIS A 115 0.12 18.40 -2.17
CA HIS A 115 1.29 18.36 -3.05
C HIS A 115 1.31 17.12 -3.94
N LEU A 116 0.72 16.02 -3.48
CA LEU A 116 0.53 14.80 -4.24
C LEU A 116 -0.63 13.99 -3.67
N ASP A 117 -1.23 13.18 -4.51
CA ASP A 117 -2.07 12.06 -4.11
C ASP A 117 -1.26 10.78 -4.23
N PHE A 118 -1.46 9.84 -3.31
CA PHE A 118 -0.93 8.50 -3.45
C PHE A 118 -2.02 7.45 -3.25
N ARG A 119 -1.88 6.32 -3.95
CA ARG A 119 -2.67 5.11 -3.74
C ARG A 119 -1.78 3.91 -3.58
N VAL A 120 -2.27 2.93 -2.84
CA VAL A 120 -1.72 1.60 -2.66
C VAL A 120 -2.86 0.63 -2.96
N SER A 121 -2.72 -0.12 -4.04
CA SER A 121 -3.52 -1.31 -4.32
C SER A 121 -2.83 -2.51 -3.68
N LEU A 122 -3.60 -3.30 -2.94
CA LEU A 122 -3.24 -4.65 -2.56
C LEU A 122 -4.18 -5.61 -3.28
N LEU A 123 -3.66 -6.24 -4.33
CA LEU A 123 -4.41 -7.12 -5.20
C LEU A 123 -3.97 -8.56 -4.99
N TYR A 124 -4.92 -9.45 -4.78
CA TYR A 124 -4.68 -10.88 -4.68
C TYR A 124 -5.19 -11.60 -5.91
N HIS A 125 -4.24 -12.22 -6.61
CA HIS A 125 -4.50 -13.09 -7.75
C HIS A 125 -4.67 -14.50 -7.24
N LYS A 126 -5.91 -14.99 -7.33
CA LYS A 126 -6.23 -16.38 -7.11
C LYS A 126 -6.08 -17.12 -8.43
N THR A 127 -5.16 -18.08 -8.50
CA THR A 127 -5.10 -18.98 -9.65
C THR A 127 -6.03 -20.15 -9.45
N GLN A 128 -6.69 -20.56 -10.53
CA GLN A 128 -7.57 -21.73 -10.56
C GLN A 128 -6.81 -23.02 -10.91
N ASN A 129 -5.53 -22.90 -11.32
CA ASN A 129 -4.71 -24.02 -11.75
C ASN A 129 -3.79 -24.48 -10.61
N ALA A 130 -3.77 -25.79 -10.32
CA ALA A 130 -2.92 -26.38 -9.27
C ALA A 130 -1.39 -26.21 -9.52
N VAL A 131 -0.99 -25.77 -10.71
CA VAL A 131 0.41 -25.57 -11.12
C VAL A 131 0.88 -24.14 -10.84
N GLU A 132 -0.02 -23.17 -10.87
CA GLU A 132 0.30 -21.78 -10.60
C GLU A 132 0.13 -21.50 -9.10
N ARG A 133 0.89 -20.53 -8.59
CA ARG A 133 0.76 -20.07 -7.21
C ARG A 133 -0.15 -18.86 -7.18
N ASN A 134 -0.94 -18.75 -6.12
CA ASN A 134 -1.60 -17.50 -5.81
C ASN A 134 -0.54 -16.41 -5.65
N ALA A 135 -0.86 -15.17 -5.99
CA ALA A 135 0.08 -14.07 -5.88
C ALA A 135 -0.56 -12.88 -5.20
N LEU A 136 0.22 -12.21 -4.34
CA LEU A 136 -0.08 -10.87 -3.89
C LEU A 136 0.67 -9.89 -4.79
N ILE A 137 -0.01 -8.82 -5.19
CA ILE A 137 0.58 -7.67 -5.89
C ILE A 137 0.34 -6.42 -5.05
N ILE A 138 1.40 -5.67 -4.80
CA ILE A 138 1.34 -4.35 -4.18
C ILE A 138 1.71 -3.32 -5.24
N SER A 139 0.76 -2.46 -5.59
CA SER A 139 0.95 -1.37 -6.54
C SER A 139 0.83 -0.04 -5.83
N THR A 140 1.90 0.76 -5.83
CA THR A 140 1.87 2.14 -5.33
C THR A 140 1.81 3.11 -6.50
N THR A 141 0.87 4.04 -6.49
CA THR A 141 0.75 5.11 -7.47
C THR A 141 0.88 6.48 -6.82
N VAL A 142 1.41 7.43 -7.56
CA VAL A 142 1.51 8.83 -7.15
C VAL A 142 1.09 9.73 -8.30
N LYS A 143 0.28 10.74 -7.98
CA LYS A 143 -0.10 11.84 -8.86
C LYS A 143 0.34 13.15 -8.21
N TYR A 144 1.20 13.91 -8.87
CA TYR A 144 1.68 15.18 -8.35
C TYR A 144 0.69 16.30 -8.67
N HIS A 145 0.49 17.21 -7.71
CA HIS A 145 -0.30 18.42 -7.93
C HIS A 145 0.56 19.62 -8.33
N ASN A 146 1.83 19.62 -7.94
CA ASN A 146 2.76 20.73 -8.15
C ASN A 146 4.22 20.24 -8.03
N TRP A 147 5.15 21.16 -8.31
CA TRP A 147 6.59 20.87 -8.22
C TRP A 147 7.05 20.50 -6.80
N MET A 148 6.38 20.99 -5.76
CA MET A 148 6.66 20.59 -4.37
C MET A 148 6.38 19.10 -4.16
N GLY A 149 5.35 18.55 -4.79
CA GLY A 149 5.06 17.10 -4.79
C GLY A 149 6.22 16.29 -5.36
N LYS A 150 6.77 16.73 -6.50
CA LYS A 150 7.94 16.10 -7.12
C LYS A 150 9.15 16.16 -6.19
N LEU A 151 9.47 17.33 -5.64
CA LEU A 151 10.61 17.52 -4.74
C LEU A 151 10.48 16.70 -3.45
N TYR A 152 9.27 16.61 -2.89
CA TYR A 152 8.97 15.79 -1.73
C TYR A 152 9.13 14.29 -2.03
N PHE A 153 8.71 13.83 -3.21
CA PHE A 153 8.77 12.41 -3.55
C PHE A 153 10.16 11.92 -3.92
N LEU A 154 11.05 12.80 -4.41
CA LEU A 154 12.44 12.44 -4.75
C LEU A 154 13.17 11.66 -3.64
N PRO A 155 13.24 12.15 -2.38
CA PRO A 155 13.85 11.39 -1.30
C PRO A 155 12.99 10.19 -0.86
N VAL A 156 11.66 10.25 -0.97
CA VAL A 156 10.76 9.18 -0.51
C VAL A 156 10.84 7.94 -1.41
N ARG A 157 10.96 8.12 -2.73
CA ARG A 157 11.00 7.06 -3.74
C ARG A 157 12.03 5.95 -3.46
N PRO A 158 13.34 6.22 -3.25
CA PRO A 158 14.31 5.17 -3.00
C PRO A 158 14.03 4.40 -1.71
N PHE A 159 13.57 5.07 -0.65
CA PHE A 159 13.17 4.38 0.58
C PHE A 159 11.98 3.45 0.31
N HIS A 160 10.94 3.96 -0.35
CA HIS A 160 9.75 3.20 -0.72
C HIS A 160 10.08 1.90 -1.47
N GLN A 161 10.98 1.97 -2.47
CA GLN A 161 11.42 0.82 -3.26
C GLN A 161 12.12 -0.28 -2.44
N LEU A 162 12.78 0.08 -1.33
CA LEU A 162 13.42 -0.90 -0.42
C LEU A 162 12.43 -1.48 0.59
N ILE A 163 11.49 -0.63 1.00
CA ILE A 163 10.55 -0.86 2.08
C ILE A 163 9.43 -1.82 1.68
N VAL A 164 8.84 -1.60 0.50
CA VAL A 164 7.65 -2.35 0.07
C VAL A 164 7.96 -3.84 -0.05
N PRO A 165 9.07 -4.28 -0.67
CA PRO A 165 9.44 -5.70 -0.68
C PRO A 165 9.62 -6.28 0.73
N ALA A 166 10.27 -5.56 1.63
CA ALA A 166 10.49 -6.05 3.00
C ALA A 166 9.17 -6.19 3.79
N MET A 167 8.24 -5.25 3.61
CA MET A 167 6.90 -5.30 4.21
C MET A 167 6.06 -6.42 3.60
N MET A 168 6.06 -6.53 2.27
CA MET A 168 5.37 -7.59 1.53
C MET A 168 5.84 -8.99 1.97
N LYS A 169 7.14 -9.14 2.28
CA LYS A 169 7.67 -10.40 2.79
C LYS A 169 6.96 -10.85 4.07
N LYS A 170 6.81 -9.92 5.02
CA LYS A 170 6.11 -10.16 6.28
C LYS A 170 4.62 -10.38 6.09
N MET A 171 4.00 -9.68 5.14
CA MET A 171 2.59 -9.88 4.83
C MET A 171 2.33 -11.32 4.38
N ILE A 172 3.14 -11.83 3.45
CA ILE A 172 2.96 -13.19 2.95
C ILE A 172 3.24 -14.22 4.06
N GLU A 173 4.30 -14.05 4.85
CA GLU A 173 4.57 -14.93 6.01
C GLU A 173 3.36 -15.04 6.96
N LYS A 174 2.60 -13.96 7.17
CA LYS A 174 1.36 -13.95 7.97
C LYS A 174 0.14 -14.53 7.26
N LEU A 175 0.08 -14.42 5.94
CA LEU A 175 -1.03 -14.95 5.14
C LEU A 175 -0.88 -16.46 4.90
N GLU A 176 0.34 -16.99 4.99
CA GLU A 176 0.65 -18.42 4.88
C GLU A 176 0.50 -19.18 6.22
N SER A 177 0.60 -18.50 7.36
CA SER A 177 0.35 -19.08 8.69
C SER A 177 -1.13 -19.35 8.93
#